data_AF-A0A430GSU9-F1
#
_entry.id   AF-A0A430GSU9-F1
#
_cell.length_a   1.000
_cell.length_b   1.000
_cell.length_c   1.000
_cell.angle_alpha   90.00
_cell.angle_beta   90.00
_cell.angle_gamma   90.00
#
_symmetry.space_group_name_H-M   'P 1'
#
loop_
_entity.id
_entity.type
_entity.pdbx_description
1 polymer ?
#
loop_
_entity_poly.entity_id
_entity_poly.type
_entity_poly.pdbx_seq_one_letter_code
_entity_poly.pdbx_strand_id
1 'polypeptide(L)'
;MSDFANKTFEGQVYTFPHLAQMTLPVELVVQQEPIRIPVRVTFGCHCFTEEFDPEKHGGHHRYRHLGEERAFDVERYQCSLQLPQVIHAMLSGTIYRADRSYTYVAQIVLPHITGLQPYSIFFSLEKARKSPSPAVEMFVKSAYLSPLKHSPNAQSWRFKALVGEKAEVFSPKKPKGRS
;
A
#
# COMPACT_ATOMS: atom_id res chain seq x y z
N MET A 1 15.73 -8.54 -2.24
CA MET A 1 15.44 -8.27 -3.66
C MET A 1 13.93 -8.24 -3.81
N SER A 2 13.42 -7.61 -4.86
CA SER A 2 11.98 -7.64 -5.16
C SER A 2 11.59 -8.97 -5.79
N ASP A 3 10.34 -9.40 -5.55
CA ASP A 3 9.79 -10.65 -6.09
C ASP A 3 9.24 -10.48 -7.52
N PHE A 4 9.39 -9.29 -8.10
CA PHE A 4 8.92 -8.95 -9.43
C PHE A 4 10.02 -9.16 -10.48
N ALA A 5 9.69 -9.92 -11.52
CA ALA A 5 10.55 -10.03 -12.71
C ALA A 5 10.64 -8.68 -13.43
N ASN A 6 11.83 -8.35 -13.94
CA ASN A 6 12.03 -7.17 -14.78
C ASN A 6 11.12 -7.21 -16.01
N LYS A 7 10.76 -6.03 -16.52
CA LYS A 7 9.90 -5.89 -17.70
C LYS A 7 10.62 -5.12 -18.79
N THR A 8 10.72 -5.72 -19.98
CA THR A 8 11.07 -4.97 -21.19
C THR A 8 9.80 -4.43 -21.82
N PHE A 9 9.73 -3.12 -22.03
CA PHE A 9 8.60 -2.43 -22.65
C PHE A 9 9.15 -1.27 -23.50
N GLU A 10 8.73 -1.19 -24.77
CA GLU A 10 9.17 -0.14 -25.71
C GLU A 10 10.70 0.07 -25.78
N GLY A 11 11.47 -1.03 -25.72
CA GLY A 11 12.94 -0.98 -25.77
C GLY A 11 13.63 -0.59 -24.45
N GLN A 12 12.86 -0.28 -23.40
CA GLN A 12 13.38 0.02 -22.07
C GLN A 12 13.20 -1.16 -21.11
N VAL A 13 14.18 -1.38 -20.24
CA VAL A 13 14.10 -2.35 -19.14
C VAL A 13 13.69 -1.64 -17.85
N TYR A 14 12.59 -2.09 -17.27
CA TYR A 14 12.03 -1.64 -16.01
C TYR A 14 12.36 -2.66 -14.92
N THR A 15 12.83 -2.18 -13.77
CA THR A 15 13.26 -3.01 -12.64
C THR A 15 12.50 -2.61 -11.38
N PHE A 16 12.41 -3.50 -10.40
CA PHE A 16 11.52 -3.30 -9.25
C PHE A 16 12.21 -3.30 -7.87
N PRO A 17 13.48 -2.92 -7.70
CA PRO A 17 14.15 -3.00 -6.40
C PRO A 17 13.49 -2.12 -5.32
N HIS A 18 12.84 -1.02 -5.72
CA HIS A 18 12.07 -0.15 -4.82
C HIS A 18 10.84 -0.82 -4.23
N LEU A 19 10.33 -1.90 -4.84
CA LEU A 19 9.23 -2.70 -4.31
C LEU A 19 9.73 -3.98 -3.60
N ALA A 20 10.99 -4.01 -3.16
CA ALA A 20 11.45 -5.05 -2.27
C ALA A 20 10.67 -4.99 -0.93
N GLN A 21 10.45 -6.15 -0.33
CA GLN A 21 9.86 -6.22 1.02
C GLN A 21 10.64 -5.32 1.97
N MET A 22 9.92 -4.53 2.77
CA MET A 22 10.50 -3.66 3.79
C MET A 22 9.84 -3.87 5.14
N THR A 23 10.56 -3.60 6.23
CA THR A 23 9.99 -3.64 7.58
C THR A 23 10.11 -2.26 8.20
N LEU A 24 8.98 -1.70 8.62
CA LEU A 24 8.92 -0.37 9.23
C LEU A 24 8.51 -0.48 10.70
N PRO A 25 9.27 0.11 11.64
CA PRO A 25 8.85 0.14 13.03
C PRO A 25 7.76 1.18 13.25
N VAL A 26 6.67 0.78 13.89
CA VAL A 26 5.65 1.69 14.39
C VAL A 26 5.79 1.81 15.90
N GLU A 27 6.12 3.03 16.34
CA GLU A 27 6.22 3.36 17.76
C GLU A 27 4.84 3.70 18.33
N LEU A 28 4.48 3.01 19.42
CA LEU A 28 3.26 3.18 20.19
C LEU A 28 3.60 3.35 21.67
N VAL A 29 2.65 3.88 22.44
CA VAL A 29 2.73 3.88 23.90
C VAL A 29 1.52 3.11 24.42
N VAL A 30 1.77 2.04 25.17
CA VAL A 30 0.74 1.17 25.76
C VAL A 30 0.99 1.10 27.26
N GLN A 31 0.01 1.48 28.07
CA GLN A 31 0.15 1.53 29.53
C GLN A 31 1.39 2.32 30.00
N GLN A 32 1.66 3.47 29.35
CA GLN A 32 2.83 4.34 29.59
C GLN A 32 4.18 3.76 29.17
N GLU A 33 4.22 2.55 28.63
CA GLU A 33 5.45 1.93 28.13
C GLU A 33 5.56 2.08 26.60
N PRO A 34 6.72 2.49 26.07
CA PRO A 34 6.96 2.54 24.64
C PRO A 34 7.11 1.13 24.07
N ILE A 35 6.35 0.82 23.02
CA ILE A 35 6.45 -0.44 22.28
C ILE A 35 6.70 -0.16 20.80
N ARG A 36 7.54 -0.98 20.19
CA ARG A 36 7.82 -0.96 18.74
C ARG A 36 7.22 -2.18 18.07
N ILE A 37 6.26 -1.95 17.18
CA ILE A 37 5.63 -2.99 16.40
C ILE A 37 6.22 -2.97 14.98
N PRO A 38 6.93 -4.02 14.54
CA PRO A 38 7.37 -4.12 13.16
C PRO A 38 6.16 -4.36 12.24
N VAL A 39 6.05 -3.53 11.20
CA VAL A 39 5.13 -3.70 10.08
C VAL A 39 5.92 -4.20 8.89
N ARG A 40 5.69 -5.45 8.49
CA ARG A 40 6.30 -6.04 7.29
C ARG A 40 5.43 -5.70 6.08
N VAL A 41 5.99 -4.95 5.15
CA VAL A 41 5.29 -4.45 3.96
C VAL A 41 5.71 -5.26 2.75
N THR A 42 4.73 -5.79 2.04
CA THR A 42 4.86 -6.45 0.74
C THR A 42 3.96 -5.74 -0.28
N PHE A 43 4.26 -5.91 -1.56
CA PHE A 43 3.59 -5.22 -2.65
C PHE A 43 2.97 -6.22 -3.63
N GLY A 44 1.84 -5.87 -4.21
CA GLY A 44 1.22 -6.60 -5.32
C GLY A 44 1.60 -5.99 -6.66
N CYS A 45 1.53 -6.78 -7.73
CA CYS A 45 1.88 -6.32 -9.08
C CYS A 45 0.94 -5.21 -9.59
N HIS A 46 -0.24 -4.99 -8.98
CA HIS A 46 -1.16 -3.92 -9.38
C HIS A 46 -0.63 -2.51 -9.03
N CYS A 47 0.49 -2.41 -8.29
CA CYS A 47 1.16 -1.15 -8.03
C CYS A 47 1.88 -0.57 -9.26
N PHE A 48 2.12 -1.38 -10.29
CA PHE A 48 2.79 -0.98 -11.54
C PHE A 48 2.14 -1.60 -12.79
N THR A 49 0.96 -2.20 -12.62
CA THR A 49 0.18 -2.81 -13.71
C THR A 49 -1.28 -2.44 -13.62
N GLU A 50 -1.94 -2.43 -14.77
CA GLU A 50 -3.39 -2.30 -14.89
C GLU A 50 -4.03 -3.60 -15.40
N GLU A 51 -5.36 -3.58 -15.51
CA GLU A 51 -6.10 -4.74 -16.00
C GLU A 51 -5.77 -5.02 -17.46
N PHE A 52 -5.55 -6.30 -17.79
CA PHE A 52 -5.24 -6.67 -19.17
C PHE A 52 -6.51 -6.60 -20.02
N ASP A 53 -6.65 -5.51 -20.76
CA ASP A 53 -7.63 -5.32 -21.82
C ASP A 53 -7.08 -5.78 -23.19
N PRO A 54 -7.62 -6.82 -23.84
CA PRO A 54 -7.13 -7.32 -25.13
C PRO A 54 -7.39 -6.37 -26.31
N GLU A 55 -8.30 -5.40 -26.18
CA GLU A 55 -8.56 -4.40 -27.22
C GLU A 55 -7.54 -3.26 -27.18
N LYS A 56 -6.95 -2.99 -26.01
CA LYS A 56 -5.95 -1.93 -25.79
C LYS A 56 -4.52 -2.44 -25.74
N HIS A 57 -4.31 -3.66 -25.25
CA HIS A 57 -2.98 -4.15 -24.91
C HIS A 57 -2.49 -5.25 -25.86
N GLY A 58 -1.29 -5.03 -26.40
CA GLY A 58 -0.56 -6.06 -27.14
C GLY A 58 0.18 -7.04 -26.23
N GLY A 59 0.77 -8.09 -26.83
CA GLY A 59 1.59 -9.07 -26.10
C GLY A 59 2.75 -8.45 -25.31
N HIS A 60 3.33 -7.37 -25.82
CA HIS A 60 4.42 -6.63 -25.16
C HIS A 60 3.98 -5.92 -23.88
N HIS A 61 2.68 -5.70 -23.62
CA HIS A 61 2.19 -5.18 -22.34
C HIS A 61 2.11 -6.27 -21.26
N ARG A 62 1.91 -7.54 -21.63
CA ARG A 62 1.62 -8.63 -20.68
C ARG A 62 2.67 -8.74 -19.58
N TYR A 63 2.20 -8.81 -18.34
CA TYR A 63 2.99 -9.06 -17.14
C TYR A 63 2.30 -10.15 -16.33
N ARG A 64 3.02 -11.22 -15.99
CA ARG A 64 2.49 -12.34 -15.22
C ARG A 64 3.19 -12.44 -13.88
N HIS A 65 2.41 -12.53 -12.81
CA HIS A 65 2.92 -12.66 -11.45
C HIS A 65 1.94 -13.45 -10.59
N LEU A 66 2.42 -14.48 -9.91
CA LEU A 66 1.61 -15.35 -9.03
C LEU A 66 0.31 -15.88 -9.67
N GLY A 67 0.36 -16.22 -10.96
CA GLY A 67 -0.79 -16.75 -11.70
C GLY A 67 -1.75 -15.69 -12.24
N GLU A 68 -1.56 -14.42 -11.91
CA GLU A 68 -2.33 -13.31 -12.49
C GLU A 68 -1.68 -12.80 -13.78
N GLU A 69 -2.51 -12.41 -14.74
CA GLU A 69 -2.09 -11.72 -15.96
C GLU A 69 -2.61 -10.28 -15.93
N ARG A 70 -1.69 -9.33 -16.15
CA ARG A 70 -1.92 -7.88 -16.08
C ARG A 70 -1.22 -7.19 -17.25
N ALA A 71 -1.52 -5.91 -17.49
CA ALA A 71 -0.80 -5.08 -18.44
C ALA A 71 0.20 -4.18 -17.69
N PHE A 72 1.46 -4.16 -18.12
CA PHE A 72 2.45 -3.20 -17.62
C PHE A 72 2.04 -1.79 -17.99
N ASP A 73 2.08 -0.90 -17.00
CA ASP A 73 1.62 0.49 -17.11
C ASP A 73 2.78 1.40 -16.67
N VAL A 74 3.26 2.22 -17.61
CA VAL A 74 4.41 3.10 -17.38
C VAL A 74 4.09 4.18 -16.35
N GLU A 75 2.87 4.73 -16.35
CA GLU A 75 2.45 5.75 -15.37
C GLU A 75 2.41 5.17 -13.96
N ARG A 76 1.80 4.01 -13.79
CA ARG A 76 1.79 3.30 -12.50
C ARG A 76 3.19 2.92 -12.06
N TYR A 77 4.06 2.48 -12.97
CA TYR A 77 5.46 2.24 -12.66
C TYR A 77 6.12 3.52 -12.10
N GLN A 78 5.95 4.67 -12.76
CA GLN A 78 6.52 5.94 -12.28
C GLN A 78 5.96 6.35 -10.91
N CYS A 79 4.67 6.15 -10.67
CA CYS A 79 4.06 6.36 -9.35
C CYS A 79 4.67 5.43 -8.29
N SER A 80 4.90 4.17 -8.65
CA SER A 80 5.41 3.14 -7.73
C SER A 80 6.80 3.49 -7.17
N LEU A 81 7.63 4.25 -7.90
CA LEU A 81 8.94 4.70 -7.45
C LEU A 81 8.88 5.52 -6.16
N GLN A 82 7.77 6.24 -5.94
CA GLN A 82 7.54 7.04 -4.73
C GLN A 82 6.87 6.24 -3.61
N LEU A 83 6.39 5.03 -3.89
CA LEU A 83 5.60 4.24 -2.97
C LEU A 83 6.31 3.94 -1.65
N PRO A 84 7.61 3.59 -1.59
CA PRO A 84 8.31 3.38 -0.31
C PRO A 84 8.25 4.62 0.60
N GLN A 85 8.54 5.79 0.05
CA GLN A 85 8.47 7.07 0.77
C GLN A 85 7.05 7.39 1.23
N VAL A 86 6.06 7.13 0.38
CA VAL A 86 4.64 7.32 0.70
C VAL A 86 4.20 6.41 1.84
N ILE A 87 4.64 5.15 1.88
CA ILE A 87 4.32 4.22 2.98
C ILE A 87 4.97 4.67 4.29
N HIS A 88 6.20 5.19 4.24
CA HIS A 88 6.83 5.82 5.41
C HIS A 88 6.02 7.00 5.95
N ALA A 89 5.58 7.91 5.06
CA ALA A 89 4.73 9.05 5.45
C ALA A 89 3.37 8.60 5.99
N MET A 90 2.79 7.54 5.43
CA MET A 90 1.52 6.98 5.88
C MET A 90 1.54 6.52 7.35
N LEU A 91 2.71 6.17 7.91
CA LEU A 91 2.82 5.74 9.31
C LEU A 91 2.30 6.78 10.31
N SER A 92 2.33 8.07 9.97
CA SER A 92 1.75 9.16 10.78
C SER A 92 0.39 9.65 10.28
N GLY A 93 -0.07 9.10 9.16
CA GLY A 93 -1.27 9.52 8.44
C GLY A 93 -2.58 8.94 8.98
N THR A 94 -3.67 9.44 8.41
CA THR A 94 -5.03 8.90 8.58
C THR A 94 -5.36 8.02 7.40
N ILE A 95 -5.84 6.81 7.67
CA ILE A 95 -6.27 5.82 6.70
C ILE A 95 -7.78 5.62 6.81
N TYR A 96 -8.40 5.19 5.72
CA TYR A 96 -9.85 5.05 5.61
C TYR A 96 -10.21 3.61 5.27
N ARG A 97 -11.37 3.16 5.73
CA ARG A 97 -11.95 1.89 5.29
C ARG A 97 -12.37 2.02 3.84
N ALA A 98 -12.02 1.03 3.03
CA ALA A 98 -12.57 0.77 1.71
C ALA A 98 -13.15 -0.66 1.72
N ASP A 99 -14.16 -0.96 0.92
CA ASP A 99 -14.96 -2.20 0.93
C ASP A 99 -14.34 -3.42 1.66
N ARG A 100 -13.21 -3.93 1.14
CA ARG A 100 -12.45 -5.08 1.68
C ARG A 100 -10.98 -4.76 1.95
N SER A 101 -10.65 -3.50 2.18
CA SER A 101 -9.27 -3.02 2.39
C SER A 101 -9.24 -1.71 3.18
N TYR A 102 -8.04 -1.16 3.34
CA TYR A 102 -7.83 0.21 3.75
C TYR A 102 -7.37 1.02 2.55
N THR A 103 -7.58 2.32 2.61
CA THR A 103 -7.09 3.27 1.62
C THR A 103 -6.40 4.45 2.30
N TYR A 104 -5.35 4.94 1.65
CA TYR A 104 -4.62 6.15 1.99
C TYR A 104 -4.42 6.95 0.70
N VAL A 105 -4.45 8.28 0.79
CA VAL A 105 -4.11 9.14 -0.34
C VAL A 105 -2.92 10.01 0.01
N ALA A 106 -1.87 9.86 -0.78
CA ALA A 106 -0.73 10.75 -0.80
C ALA A 106 -0.88 11.81 -1.89
N GLN A 107 -0.07 12.85 -1.80
CA GLN A 107 0.16 13.81 -2.87
C GLN A 107 1.55 13.56 -3.42
N ILE A 108 1.66 13.19 -4.69
CA ILE A 108 2.94 12.89 -5.36
C ILE A 108 3.19 13.85 -6.51
N VAL A 109 4.45 13.97 -6.94
CA VAL A 109 4.83 14.73 -8.14
C VAL A 109 5.26 13.74 -9.21
N LEU A 110 4.83 13.94 -10.45
CA LEU A 110 5.29 13.15 -11.59
C LEU A 110 6.03 14.05 -12.59
N PRO A 111 7.12 13.57 -13.23
CA PRO A 111 7.91 14.41 -14.14
C PRO A 111 7.11 15.00 -15.31
N HIS A 112 6.04 14.33 -15.72
CA HIS A 112 5.23 14.67 -16.90
C HIS A 112 3.88 15.31 -16.55
N ILE A 113 3.57 15.53 -15.27
CA ILE A 113 2.31 16.16 -14.82
C ILE A 113 2.62 17.33 -13.88
N THR A 114 2.12 18.52 -14.21
CA THR A 114 2.30 19.71 -13.38
C THR A 114 1.48 19.62 -12.09
N GLY A 115 2.12 19.92 -10.97
CA GLY A 115 1.47 19.99 -9.67
C GLY A 115 1.32 18.66 -8.95
N LEU A 116 0.75 18.71 -7.74
CA LEU A 116 0.55 17.54 -6.90
C LEU A 116 -0.60 16.68 -7.44
N GLN A 117 -0.35 15.39 -7.57
CA GLN A 117 -1.32 14.40 -8.01
C GLN A 117 -1.80 13.54 -6.83
N PRO A 118 -3.12 13.31 -6.70
CA PRO A 118 -3.62 12.42 -5.69
C PRO A 118 -3.29 10.96 -6.05
N TYR A 119 -2.59 10.28 -5.15
CA TYR A 119 -2.15 8.92 -5.33
C TYR A 119 -2.80 8.02 -4.27
N SER A 120 -3.75 7.20 -4.70
CA SER A 120 -4.48 6.29 -3.82
C SER A 120 -3.73 4.98 -3.65
N ILE A 121 -3.57 4.54 -2.40
CA ILE A 121 -2.92 3.29 -2.01
C ILE A 121 -3.95 2.41 -1.31
N PHE A 122 -4.19 1.21 -1.84
CA PHE A 122 -5.11 0.23 -1.29
C PHE A 122 -4.35 -0.94 -0.69
N PHE A 123 -4.63 -1.27 0.57
CA PHE A 123 -3.85 -2.27 1.30
C PHE A 123 -4.66 -3.07 2.32
N SER A 124 -4.16 -4.24 2.71
CA SER A 124 -4.63 -4.96 3.90
C SER A 124 -3.62 -4.85 5.03
N LEU A 125 -4.11 -5.04 6.26
CA LEU A 125 -3.31 -5.04 7.47
C LEU A 125 -3.78 -6.18 8.37
N GLU A 126 -2.89 -7.11 8.67
CA GLU A 126 -3.18 -8.34 9.41
C GLU A 126 -2.12 -8.62 10.47
N LYS A 127 -2.48 -9.36 11.53
CA LYS A 127 -1.51 -9.83 12.51
C LYS A 127 -0.57 -10.84 11.85
N ALA A 128 0.72 -10.72 12.11
CA ALA A 128 1.68 -11.72 11.66
C ALA A 128 1.41 -13.06 12.37
N ARG A 129 1.11 -14.11 11.60
CA ARG A 129 0.69 -15.43 12.15
C ARG A 129 1.85 -16.22 12.75
N LYS A 130 3.07 -15.99 12.29
CA LYS A 130 4.29 -16.74 12.66
C LYS A 130 5.37 -15.82 13.22
N SER A 131 5.06 -15.10 14.30
CA SER A 131 6.01 -14.20 14.96
C SER A 131 6.03 -14.47 16.47
N PRO A 132 7.23 -14.59 17.09
CA PRO A 132 7.36 -14.75 18.54
C PRO A 132 7.00 -13.47 19.31
N SER A 133 6.97 -12.33 18.63
CA SER A 133 6.59 -11.02 19.17
C SER A 133 5.48 -10.37 18.32
N PRO A 134 4.71 -9.42 18.88
CA PRO A 134 3.68 -8.70 18.14
C PRO A 134 4.26 -8.05 16.88
N ALA A 135 3.71 -8.43 15.72
CA ALA A 135 4.12 -7.93 14.41
C ALA A 135 2.89 -7.89 13.50
N VAL A 136 2.96 -7.03 12.49
CA VAL A 136 1.86 -6.80 11.55
C VAL A 136 2.36 -7.00 10.12
N GLU A 137 1.55 -7.67 9.32
CA GLU A 137 1.76 -7.85 7.88
C GLU A 137 0.87 -6.87 7.12
N MET A 138 1.50 -6.05 6.28
CA MET A 138 0.84 -5.13 5.37
C MET A 138 1.08 -5.61 3.94
N PHE A 139 -0.01 -5.76 3.18
CA PHE A 139 0.07 -6.05 1.75
C PHE A 139 -0.54 -4.89 0.98
N VAL A 140 0.30 -4.17 0.22
CA VAL A 140 -0.14 -3.10 -0.67
C VAL A 140 -0.68 -3.75 -1.94
N LYS A 141 -2.00 -3.84 -2.03
CA LYS A 141 -2.71 -4.54 -3.10
C LYS A 141 -2.52 -3.82 -4.43
N SER A 142 -2.77 -2.50 -4.43
CA SER A 142 -2.75 -1.66 -5.62
C SER A 142 -2.46 -0.22 -5.23
N ALA A 143 -1.85 0.53 -6.15
CA ALA A 143 -1.69 1.97 -6.02
C ALA A 143 -1.69 2.64 -7.40
N TYR A 144 -2.43 3.74 -7.56
CA TYR A 144 -2.55 4.47 -8.83
C TYR A 144 -3.08 5.89 -8.59
N LEU A 145 -2.91 6.76 -9.60
CA LEU A 145 -3.44 8.11 -9.57
C LEU A 145 -4.97 8.07 -9.47
N SER A 146 -5.48 8.57 -8.36
CA SER A 146 -6.90 8.64 -8.08
C SER A 146 -7.13 9.51 -6.87
N PRO A 147 -8.17 10.37 -6.87
CA PRO A 147 -8.63 11.01 -5.65
C PRO A 147 -9.07 9.95 -4.62
N LEU A 148 -9.20 10.36 -3.35
CA LEU A 148 -9.58 9.48 -2.26
C LEU A 148 -10.96 8.87 -2.51
N LYS A 149 -10.98 7.57 -2.81
CA LYS A 149 -12.21 6.79 -2.95
C LYS A 149 -12.58 6.19 -1.59
N HIS A 150 -13.47 6.86 -0.86
CA HIS A 150 -14.09 6.32 0.35
C HIS A 150 -15.57 6.70 0.38
N SER A 151 -16.40 5.88 1.02
CA SER A 151 -17.79 6.25 1.28
C SER A 151 -17.84 7.50 2.19
N PRO A 152 -18.82 8.41 2.07
CA PRO A 152 -18.92 9.62 2.90
C PRO A 152 -18.87 9.37 4.42
N ASN A 153 -19.26 8.17 4.85
CA ASN A 153 -19.25 7.74 6.25
C ASN A 153 -18.17 6.67 6.53
N ALA A 154 -17.10 6.64 5.73
CA ALA A 154 -16.06 5.64 5.90
C ALA A 154 -15.38 5.83 7.26
N GLN A 155 -15.26 4.72 7.98
CA GLN A 155 -14.48 4.69 9.20
C GLN A 155 -13.02 5.04 8.89
N SER A 156 -12.39 5.83 9.75
CA SER A 156 -11.00 6.24 9.61
C SER A 156 -10.21 6.01 10.90
N TRP A 157 -8.90 5.84 10.75
CA TRP A 157 -7.98 5.60 11.85
C TRP A 157 -6.67 6.34 11.60
N ARG A 158 -5.97 6.72 12.68
CA ARG A 158 -4.52 6.93 12.58
C ARG A 158 -3.88 5.58 12.28
N PHE A 159 -2.96 5.51 11.32
CA PHE A 159 -2.30 4.26 10.94
C PHE A 159 -1.74 3.51 12.15
N LYS A 160 -1.03 4.23 13.04
CA LYS A 160 -0.49 3.70 14.29
C LYS A 160 -1.54 3.03 15.18
N ALA A 161 -2.73 3.62 15.28
CA ALA A 161 -3.81 3.06 16.11
C ALA A 161 -4.31 1.72 15.54
N LEU A 162 -4.45 1.63 14.22
CA LEU A 162 -4.86 0.38 13.57
C LEU A 162 -3.77 -0.70 13.69
N VAL A 163 -2.47 -0.33 13.60
CA VAL A 163 -1.37 -1.27 13.84
C VAL A 163 -1.44 -1.85 15.25
N GLY A 164 -1.67 -1.01 16.26
CA GLY A 164 -1.80 -1.49 17.64
C GLY A 164 -3.01 -2.42 17.86
N GLU A 165 -4.14 -2.11 17.21
CA GLU A 165 -5.32 -2.98 17.19
C GLU A 165 -5.01 -4.35 16.54
N LYS A 166 -4.38 -4.34 15.36
CA LYS A 166 -4.02 -5.59 14.63
C LYS A 166 -2.92 -6.40 15.33
N ALA A 167 -2.00 -5.74 16.00
CA ALA A 167 -0.99 -6.38 16.81
C ALA A 167 -1.53 -6.93 18.15
N GLU A 168 -2.81 -6.64 18.47
CA GLU A 168 -3.49 -7.03 19.72
C GLU A 168 -2.78 -6.51 20.97
N VAL A 169 -2.07 -5.38 20.86
CA VAL A 169 -1.37 -4.76 22.01
C VAL A 169 -2.28 -3.84 22.82
N PHE A 170 -3.44 -3.47 22.28
CA PHE A 170 -4.56 -2.91 23.03
C PHE A 170 -5.90 -3.24 22.35
N SER A 171 -6.98 -3.25 23.12
CA SER A 171 -8.33 -3.35 22.58
C SER A 171 -8.80 -1.98 22.05
N PRO A 172 -9.45 -1.90 20.88
CA PRO A 172 -9.98 -0.64 20.39
C PRO A 172 -11.04 -0.11 21.37
N LYS A 173 -10.96 1.18 21.72
CA LYS A 173 -12.05 1.82 22.47
C LYS A 173 -13.33 1.69 21.61
N LYS A 174 -14.38 1.07 22.15
CA LYS A 174 -15.71 1.07 21.52
C LYS A 174 -16.02 2.51 21.11
N PRO A 175 -16.50 2.76 19.87
CA PRO A 175 -16.96 4.10 19.51
C PRO A 175 -18.00 4.52 20.55
N LYS A 176 -17.83 5.71 21.14
CA LYS A 176 -18.85 6.30 21.99
C LYS A 176 -20.11 6.38 21.14
N GLY A 177 -21.09 5.53 21.45
CA GLY A 177 -22.44 5.69 20.91
C GLY A 177 -22.87 7.12 21.20
N ARG A 178 -23.28 7.84 20.15
CA ARG A 178 -24.02 9.09 20.34
C ARG A 178 -25.31 8.68 21.07
N SER A 179 -25.38 9.03 22.35
CA SER A 179 -26.62 9.08 23.13
C SER A 179 -27.49 10.20 22.62
#